data_AF-A0A6V8QC69-F1
#
_entry.id   AF-A0A6V8QC69-F1
#
_cell.length_a   1.000
_cell.length_b   1.000
_cell.length_c   1.000
_cell.angle_alpha   90.00
_cell.angle_beta   90.00
_cell.angle_gamma   90.00
#
_symmetry.space_group_name_H-M   'P 1'
#
loop_
_entity.id
_entity.type
_entity.pdbx_description
1 polymer ?
#
loop_
_entity_poly.entity_id
_entity_poly.type
_entity_poly.pdbx_seq_one_letter_code
_entity_poly.pdbx_strand_id
1 'polypeptide(L)'
;MLVALFRALFALLGAGAGYQVARLLRDVYLRTDFLYISGLIAGIIVFGGLGYIVGGVVGRRAYLLLNQLEERIQKLSGGDFIAAGIGIAVAFLASLFVSIALVFIPVVGPYLPIFVFAFASYLGVRLSLKNKETILGILRIRDRFQRGGSDRDMGKARPKIIDTSVIIDGRIADICKTGFIEGSFIIPGFVLEELQSIADSSDTLKRNRGRTGLDVLKRLQSEPRVSVVFSEDDFQEVTSVDAKLIRLAQKTNGAILTNDYNLNKVAELQGIPVLNINDLSNAVKPIVLPGERLVVQVIKNGKEADQGVAYLDDGTMIVVEEGKRYVGSEVNVSVTGVLQTPAGRMIFARVSENQ
;
A
#
# COMPACT_ATOMS: atom_id res chain seq x y z
N MET A 1 -11.41 -38.79 16.83
CA MET A 1 -11.02 -39.66 15.69
C MET A 1 -9.54 -40.03 15.71
N LEU A 2 -8.62 -39.06 15.80
CA LEU A 2 -7.16 -39.29 15.76
C LEU A 2 -6.63 -40.29 16.82
N VAL A 3 -7.04 -40.16 18.08
CA VAL A 3 -6.60 -41.07 19.16
C VAL A 3 -7.01 -42.52 18.90
N ALA A 4 -8.20 -42.74 18.33
CA ALA A 4 -8.68 -44.08 17.99
C ALA A 4 -7.85 -44.69 16.85
N LEU A 5 -7.45 -43.87 15.87
CA LEU A 5 -6.60 -44.29 14.76
C LEU A 5 -5.19 -44.67 15.23
N PHE A 6 -4.59 -43.90 16.13
CA PHE A 6 -3.31 -44.24 16.76
C PHE A 6 -3.40 -45.51 17.62
N ARG A 7 -4.48 -45.68 18.39
CA ARG A 7 -4.74 -46.91 19.15
C ARG A 7 -4.82 -48.13 18.24
N ALA A 8 -5.54 -48.04 17.13
CA ALA A 8 -5.66 -49.12 16.15
C ALA A 8 -4.31 -49.44 15.49
N LEU A 9 -3.57 -48.42 15.04
CA LEU A 9 -2.26 -48.59 14.39
C LEU A 9 -1.25 -49.26 15.33
N PHE A 10 -1.10 -48.75 16.56
CA PHE A 10 -0.16 -49.32 17.52
C PHE A 10 -0.60 -50.68 18.04
N ALA A 11 -1.91 -50.96 18.13
CA ALA A 11 -2.40 -52.30 18.44
C ALA A 11 -2.05 -53.31 17.33
N LEU A 12 -2.16 -52.92 16.05
CA LEU A 12 -1.78 -53.75 14.92
C LEU A 12 -0.26 -53.99 14.87
N LEU A 13 0.54 -52.94 15.08
CA LEU A 13 2.01 -53.06 15.17
C LEU A 13 2.43 -53.93 16.37
N GLY A 14 1.77 -53.75 17.52
CA GLY A 14 1.98 -54.57 18.72
C GLY A 14 1.62 -56.03 18.48
N ALA A 15 0.47 -56.32 17.86
CA ALA A 15 0.07 -57.66 17.46
C ALA A 15 1.09 -58.31 16.50
N GLY A 16 1.57 -57.55 15.50
CA GLY A 16 2.61 -58.01 14.57
C GLY A 16 3.95 -58.30 15.26
N ALA A 17 4.35 -57.45 16.22
CA ALA A 17 5.53 -57.69 17.05
C ALA A 17 5.35 -58.94 17.93
N GLY A 18 4.19 -59.10 18.56
CA GLY A 18 3.85 -60.28 19.36
C GLY A 18 3.87 -61.58 18.55
N TYR A 19 3.41 -61.54 17.30
CA TYR A 19 3.52 -62.66 16.37
C TYR A 19 4.98 -63.02 16.06
N GLN A 20 5.84 -62.01 15.80
CA GLN A 20 7.26 -62.24 15.51
C GLN A 20 8.02 -62.78 16.73
N VAL A 21 7.71 -62.27 17.93
CA VAL A 21 8.29 -62.77 19.19
C VAL A 21 7.87 -64.22 19.45
N ALA A 22 6.60 -64.57 19.25
CA ALA A 22 6.13 -65.95 19.40
C ALA A 22 6.78 -66.91 18.40
N ARG A 23 7.02 -66.44 17.16
CA ARG A 23 7.74 -67.21 16.13
C ARG A 23 9.21 -67.44 16.48
N LEU A 24 9.90 -66.44 17.05
CA LEU A 24 11.29 -66.57 17.49
C LEU A 24 11.44 -67.49 18.70
N LEU A 25 10.45 -67.51 19.60
CA LEU A 25 10.45 -68.39 20.78
C LEU A 25 10.03 -69.84 20.47
N ARG A 26 9.62 -70.12 19.23
CA ARG A 26 9.16 -71.45 18.77
C ARG A 26 10.17 -72.56 19.10
N ASP A 27 11.41 -72.35 18.67
CA ASP A 27 12.42 -73.41 18.72
C ASP A 27 13.08 -73.55 20.11
N VAL A 28 12.94 -72.52 20.95
CA VAL A 28 13.57 -72.44 22.29
C VAL A 28 12.63 -72.91 23.40
N TYR A 29 11.38 -72.42 23.43
CA TYR A 29 10.45 -72.63 24.55
C TYR A 29 9.14 -73.31 24.16
N LEU A 30 8.69 -73.23 22.90
CA LEU A 30 7.36 -73.66 22.47
C LEU A 30 7.42 -74.90 21.55
N ARG A 31 8.08 -75.97 22.02
CA ARG A 31 8.38 -77.20 21.24
C ARG A 31 7.16 -78.03 20.82
N THR A 32 6.03 -77.89 21.50
CA THR A 32 4.79 -78.62 21.17
C THR A 32 3.82 -77.70 20.45
N ASP A 33 3.10 -78.21 19.45
CA ASP A 33 2.15 -77.41 18.64
C ASP A 33 1.10 -76.68 19.50
N PHE A 34 0.64 -77.32 20.59
CA PHE A 34 -0.29 -76.70 21.54
C PHE A 34 0.32 -75.49 22.28
N LEU A 35 1.58 -75.59 22.71
CA LEU A 35 2.31 -74.50 23.37
C LEU A 35 2.61 -73.36 22.40
N TYR A 36 2.92 -73.69 21.14
CA TYR A 36 3.16 -72.70 20.10
C TYR A 36 1.90 -71.89 19.77
N ILE A 37 0.75 -72.55 19.56
CA ILE A 37 -0.52 -71.88 19.25
C ILE A 37 -0.97 -70.99 20.42
N SER A 38 -0.88 -71.49 21.66
CA SER A 38 -1.24 -70.70 22.85
C SER A 38 -0.28 -69.53 23.07
N GLY A 39 1.02 -69.71 22.87
CA GLY A 39 2.02 -68.64 22.93
C GLY A 39 1.83 -67.57 21.86
N LEU A 40 1.39 -67.95 20.65
CA LEU A 40 1.08 -67.04 19.56
C LEU A 40 -0.15 -66.18 19.87
N ILE A 41 -1.23 -66.80 20.34
CA ILE A 41 -2.45 -66.09 20.76
C ILE A 41 -2.13 -65.15 21.94
N ALA A 42 -1.42 -65.64 22.95
CA ALA A 42 -1.02 -64.84 24.11
C ALA A 42 -0.12 -63.66 23.70
N GLY A 43 0.87 -63.89 22.83
CA GLY A 43 1.76 -62.83 22.33
C GLY A 43 1.00 -61.75 21.57
N ILE A 44 0.09 -62.12 20.67
CA ILE A 44 -0.74 -61.17 19.93
C ILE A 44 -1.63 -60.35 20.87
N ILE A 45 -2.28 -60.99 21.85
CA ILE A 45 -3.18 -60.30 22.79
C ILE A 45 -2.40 -59.36 23.71
N VAL A 46 -1.29 -59.81 24.29
CA VAL A 46 -0.50 -59.03 25.25
C VAL A 46 0.18 -57.84 24.56
N PHE A 47 0.90 -58.08 23.46
CA PHE A 47 1.57 -57.00 22.73
C PHE A 47 0.58 -56.10 21.98
N GLY A 48 -0.54 -56.64 21.49
CA GLY A 48 -1.63 -55.83 20.93
C GLY A 48 -2.30 -54.93 21.97
N GLY A 49 -2.55 -55.45 23.18
CA GLY A 49 -3.07 -54.68 24.32
C GLY A 49 -2.11 -53.59 24.80
N LEU A 50 -0.82 -53.92 24.92
CA LEU A 50 0.23 -52.93 25.20
C LEU A 50 0.30 -51.86 24.12
N GLY A 51 0.24 -52.27 22.85
CA GLY A 51 0.17 -51.36 21.70
C GLY A 51 -1.03 -50.42 21.76
N TYR A 52 -2.21 -50.90 22.16
CA TYR A 52 -3.39 -50.08 22.34
C TYR A 52 -3.21 -49.00 23.43
N ILE A 53 -2.61 -49.37 24.58
CA ILE A 53 -2.34 -48.43 25.67
C ILE A 53 -1.35 -47.35 25.22
N VAL A 54 -0.22 -47.77 24.64
CA VAL A 54 0.83 -46.86 24.14
C VAL A 54 0.27 -45.94 23.05
N GLY A 55 -0.48 -46.49 22.09
CA GLY A 55 -1.15 -45.73 21.05
C GLY A 55 -2.16 -44.71 21.59
N GLY A 56 -2.82 -45.02 22.71
CA GLY A 56 -3.69 -44.08 23.41
C GLY A 56 -2.94 -42.88 23.99
N VAL A 57 -1.79 -43.10 24.62
CA VAL A 57 -0.96 -42.03 25.20
C VAL A 57 -0.34 -41.16 24.11
N VAL A 58 0.27 -41.80 23.10
CA VAL A 58 0.87 -41.11 21.95
C VAL A 58 -0.20 -40.32 21.18
N GLY A 59 -1.36 -40.93 20.92
CA GLY A 59 -2.46 -40.30 20.22
C GLY A 59 -3.00 -39.05 20.94
N ARG A 60 -3.12 -39.08 22.27
CA ARG A 60 -3.53 -37.88 23.05
C ARG A 60 -2.50 -36.76 22.96
N ARG A 61 -1.20 -37.07 23.06
CA ARG A 61 -0.14 -36.05 22.92
C ARG A 61 -0.10 -35.47 21.51
N ALA A 62 -0.20 -36.32 20.48
CA ALA A 62 -0.26 -35.88 19.09
C ALA A 62 -1.48 -34.97 18.83
N TYR A 63 -2.64 -35.31 19.40
CA TYR A 63 -3.84 -34.49 19.29
C TYR A 63 -3.65 -33.10 19.92
N LEU A 64 -3.07 -33.02 21.12
CA LEU A 64 -2.79 -31.74 21.78
C LEU A 64 -1.82 -30.87 20.96
N LEU A 65 -0.77 -31.48 20.40
CA LEU A 65 0.18 -30.77 19.55
C LEU A 65 -0.47 -30.26 18.27
N LEU A 66 -1.34 -31.06 17.64
CA LEU A 66 -2.06 -30.66 16.43
C LEU A 66 -3.03 -29.50 16.70
N ASN A 67 -3.78 -29.54 17.80
CA ASN A 67 -4.66 -28.42 18.17
C ASN A 67 -3.86 -27.14 18.45
N GLN A 68 -2.71 -27.25 19.13
CA GLN A 68 -1.83 -26.09 19.36
C GLN A 68 -1.25 -25.53 18.05
N LEU A 69 -0.92 -26.40 17.09
CA LEU A 69 -0.48 -25.98 15.77
C LEU A 69 -1.63 -25.31 15.00
N GLU A 70 -2.83 -25.87 15.06
CA GLU A 70 -4.02 -25.33 14.40
C GLU A 70 -4.37 -23.93 14.94
N GLU A 71 -4.40 -23.74 16.26
CA GLU A 71 -4.63 -22.42 16.87
C GLU A 71 -3.56 -21.39 16.50
N ARG A 72 -2.30 -21.83 16.32
CA ARG A 72 -1.21 -20.95 15.87
C ARG A 72 -1.34 -20.63 14.39
N ILE A 73 -1.71 -21.60 13.56
CA ILE A 73 -1.89 -21.45 12.12
C ILE A 73 -3.07 -20.52 11.81
N GLN A 74 -4.17 -20.61 12.56
CA GLN A 74 -5.33 -19.72 12.40
C GLN A 74 -5.01 -18.25 12.73
N LYS A 75 -3.98 -18.00 13.55
CA LYS A 75 -3.51 -16.65 13.88
C LYS A 75 -2.50 -16.08 12.89
N LEU A 76 -2.06 -16.87 11.90
CA LEU A 76 -1.13 -16.40 10.87
C LEU A 76 -1.86 -15.56 9.83
N SER A 77 -1.28 -14.41 9.51
CA SER A 77 -1.74 -13.59 8.38
C SER A 77 -1.39 -14.27 7.05
N GLY A 78 -2.04 -13.87 5.96
CA GLY A 78 -1.72 -14.39 4.61
C GLY A 78 -0.25 -14.16 4.21
N GLY A 79 0.38 -13.08 4.71
CA GLY A 79 1.81 -12.82 4.50
C GLY A 79 2.71 -13.81 5.24
N ASP A 80 2.32 -14.24 6.44
CA ASP A 80 3.07 -15.21 7.23
C ASP A 80 3.06 -16.59 6.57
N PHE A 81 1.93 -16.98 5.95
CA PHE A 81 1.82 -18.21 5.16
C PHE A 81 2.76 -18.22 3.95
N ILE A 82 2.80 -17.12 3.19
CA ILE A 82 3.67 -16.99 2.01
C ILE A 82 5.14 -17.02 2.44
N ALA A 83 5.50 -16.27 3.48
CA ALA A 83 6.86 -16.27 4.01
C ALA A 83 7.27 -17.67 4.50
N ALA A 84 6.44 -18.34 5.30
CA ALA A 84 6.70 -19.70 5.76
C ALA A 84 6.90 -20.68 4.59
N GLY A 85 6.05 -20.60 3.56
CA GLY A 85 6.17 -21.44 2.35
C GLY A 85 7.50 -21.23 1.61
N ILE A 86 7.91 -19.98 1.41
CA ILE A 86 9.22 -19.66 0.80
C ILE A 86 10.36 -20.19 1.67
N GLY A 87 10.27 -20.03 2.99
CA GLY A 87 11.26 -20.54 3.93
C GLY A 87 11.43 -22.06 3.86
N ILE A 88 10.31 -22.80 3.77
CA ILE A 88 10.33 -24.26 3.61
C ILE A 88 10.92 -24.65 2.25
N ALA A 89 10.57 -23.96 1.17
CA ALA A 89 11.09 -24.26 -0.17
C ALA A 89 12.62 -24.09 -0.22
N VAL A 90 13.14 -22.98 0.32
CA VAL A 90 14.58 -22.72 0.41
C VAL A 90 15.27 -23.77 1.30
N ALA A 91 14.67 -24.09 2.45
CA ALA A 91 15.19 -25.11 3.35
C ALA A 91 15.22 -26.51 2.74
N PHE A 92 14.19 -26.87 1.95
CA PHE A 92 14.15 -28.12 1.21
C PHE A 92 15.33 -28.20 0.23
N LEU A 93 15.53 -27.17 -0.58
CA LEU A 93 16.65 -27.10 -1.51
C LEU A 93 17.99 -27.24 -0.79
N ALA A 94 18.20 -26.49 0.29
CA ALA A 94 19.43 -26.59 1.10
C ALA A 94 19.62 -28.00 1.68
N SER A 95 18.55 -28.62 2.17
CA SER A 95 18.60 -29.97 2.74
C SER A 95 18.95 -31.04 1.72
N LEU A 96 18.59 -30.87 0.43
CA LEU A 96 18.95 -31.81 -0.63
C LEU A 96 20.48 -31.86 -0.82
N PHE A 97 21.16 -30.72 -0.83
CA PHE A 97 22.62 -30.67 -0.96
C PHE A 97 23.32 -31.37 0.20
N VAL A 98 22.84 -31.15 1.44
CA VAL A 98 23.39 -31.81 2.63
C VAL A 98 23.10 -33.31 2.62
N SER A 99 21.92 -33.72 2.14
CA SER A 99 21.49 -35.12 2.10
C SER A 99 22.34 -35.98 1.17
N ILE A 100 22.83 -35.43 0.05
CA ILE A 100 23.73 -36.14 -0.88
C ILE A 100 25.01 -36.60 -0.16
N ALA A 101 25.58 -35.77 0.72
CA ALA A 101 26.78 -36.13 1.47
C ALA A 101 26.53 -37.20 2.55
N LEU A 102 25.32 -37.26 3.09
CA LEU A 102 24.98 -38.12 4.23
C LEU A 102 24.64 -39.56 3.83
N VAL A 103 24.17 -39.78 2.60
CA VAL A 103 23.79 -41.12 2.10
C VAL A 103 24.98 -42.09 2.04
N PHE A 104 26.21 -41.59 1.95
CA PHE A 104 27.42 -42.41 1.92
C PHE A 104 27.81 -43.03 3.27
N ILE A 105 27.14 -42.67 4.37
CA ILE A 105 27.42 -43.23 5.70
C ILE A 105 26.74 -44.63 5.80
N PRO A 106 27.50 -45.71 6.04
CA PRO A 106 26.94 -47.05 6.19
C PRO A 106 25.90 -47.11 7.33
N VAL A 107 24.83 -47.87 7.11
CA VAL A 107 23.74 -48.16 8.08
C VAL A 107 22.82 -46.98 8.43
N VAL A 108 23.37 -45.80 8.72
CA VAL A 108 22.60 -44.63 9.21
C VAL A 108 22.29 -43.61 8.10
N GLY A 109 23.10 -43.58 7.04
CA GLY A 109 23.01 -42.60 5.95
C GLY A 109 21.63 -42.44 5.30
N PRO A 110 20.86 -43.52 5.05
CA PRO A 110 19.52 -43.40 4.46
C PRO A 110 18.47 -42.69 5.35
N TYR A 111 18.67 -42.65 6.67
CA TYR A 111 17.68 -42.10 7.61
C TYR A 111 17.98 -40.65 8.01
N LEU A 112 19.25 -40.24 7.95
CA LEU A 112 19.73 -38.88 8.26
C LEU A 112 19.06 -37.75 7.45
N PRO A 113 18.81 -37.90 6.13
CA PRO A 113 18.14 -36.88 5.32
C PRO A 113 16.79 -36.39 5.88
N ILE A 114 16.02 -37.29 6.50
CA ILE A 114 14.71 -36.94 7.08
C ILE A 114 14.88 -35.95 8.25
N PHE A 115 15.87 -36.20 9.11
CA PHE A 115 16.17 -35.32 10.24
C PHE A 115 16.75 -34.00 9.78
N VAL A 116 17.63 -34.01 8.78
CA VAL A 116 18.20 -32.80 8.20
C VAL A 116 17.12 -31.93 7.56
N PHE A 117 16.20 -32.52 6.80
CA PHE A 117 15.09 -31.79 6.21
C PHE A 117 14.16 -31.19 7.28
N ALA A 118 13.82 -31.95 8.32
CA ALA A 118 12.99 -31.45 9.42
C ALA A 118 13.65 -30.27 10.15
N PHE A 119 14.95 -30.38 10.44
CA PHE A 119 15.72 -29.32 11.09
C PHE A 119 15.85 -28.08 10.19
N ALA A 120 16.22 -28.26 8.93
CA ALA A 120 16.35 -27.17 7.96
C ALA A 120 15.02 -26.45 7.75
N SER A 121 13.90 -27.18 7.65
CA SER A 121 12.57 -26.60 7.48
C SER A 121 12.15 -25.75 8.68
N TYR A 122 12.42 -26.23 9.90
CA TYR A 122 12.19 -25.45 11.11
C TYR A 122 12.97 -24.13 11.11
N LEU A 123 14.26 -24.20 10.74
CA LEU A 123 15.11 -23.01 10.66
C LEU A 123 14.63 -22.05 9.55
N GLY A 124 14.28 -22.59 8.37
CA GLY A 124 13.80 -21.83 7.22
C GLY A 124 12.50 -21.06 7.52
N VAL A 125 11.53 -21.70 8.17
CA VAL A 125 10.30 -21.03 8.61
C VAL A 125 10.61 -19.91 9.60
N ARG A 126 11.46 -20.17 10.59
CA ARG A 126 11.79 -19.19 11.64
C ARG A 126 12.50 -17.96 11.07
N LEU A 127 13.46 -18.16 10.17
CA LEU A 127 14.20 -17.08 9.51
C LEU A 127 13.28 -16.29 8.57
N SER A 128 12.43 -16.98 7.81
CA SER A 128 11.54 -16.34 6.84
C SER A 128 10.45 -15.50 7.52
N LEU A 129 9.83 -16.01 8.59
CA LEU A 129 8.85 -15.25 9.37
C LEU A 129 9.45 -14.01 10.04
N LYS A 130 10.71 -14.11 10.51
CA LYS A 130 11.43 -12.95 11.09
C LYS A 130 11.70 -11.86 10.04
N ASN A 131 11.98 -12.25 8.80
CA ASN A 131 12.30 -11.35 7.70
C ASN A 131 11.16 -11.18 6.68
N LYS A 132 9.90 -11.38 7.13
CA LYS A 132 8.74 -11.45 6.23
C LYS A 132 8.54 -10.19 5.39
N GLU A 133 8.78 -9.00 5.96
CA GLU A 133 8.61 -7.73 5.26
C GLU A 133 9.62 -7.57 4.11
N THR A 134 10.86 -8.03 4.30
CA THR A 134 11.89 -8.04 3.26
C THR A 134 11.54 -9.01 2.13
N ILE A 135 11.07 -10.21 2.47
CA ILE A 135 10.71 -11.25 1.49
C ILE A 135 9.47 -10.82 0.67
N LEU A 136 8.45 -10.30 1.34
CA LEU A 136 7.26 -9.76 0.68
C LEU A 136 7.60 -8.50 -0.13
N GLY A 137 8.54 -7.67 0.34
CA GLY A 137 9.07 -6.51 -0.39
C GLY A 137 9.74 -6.91 -1.72
N ILE A 138 10.56 -7.96 -1.72
CA ILE A 138 11.21 -8.49 -2.94
C ILE A 138 10.17 -9.07 -3.91
N LEU A 139 9.15 -9.79 -3.42
CA LEU A 139 8.05 -10.26 -4.27
C LEU A 139 7.29 -9.10 -4.92
N ARG A 140 7.01 -8.03 -4.17
CA ARG A 140 6.37 -6.80 -4.69
C ARG A 140 7.25 -6.09 -5.71
N ILE A 141 8.58 -6.12 -5.55
CA ILE A 141 9.52 -5.59 -6.54
C ILE A 141 9.51 -6.41 -7.83
N ARG A 142 9.44 -7.76 -7.75
CA ARG A 142 9.32 -8.62 -8.94
C ARG A 142 8.02 -8.36 -9.71
N ASP A 143 6.93 -8.14 -8.99
CA ASP A 143 5.63 -7.75 -9.57
C ASP A 143 5.63 -6.36 -10.23
N ARG A 144 6.57 -5.49 -9.84
CA ARG A 144 6.84 -4.21 -10.51
C ARG A 144 7.80 -4.37 -11.70
N PHE A 145 8.75 -5.29 -11.63
CA PHE A 145 9.74 -5.53 -12.69
C PHE A 145 9.21 -6.37 -13.85
N GLN A 146 8.30 -7.33 -13.60
CA GLN A 146 7.60 -8.09 -14.65
C GLN A 146 6.44 -7.33 -15.30
N ARG A 147 6.01 -6.19 -14.72
CA ARG A 147 5.03 -5.26 -15.29
C ARG A 147 5.71 -4.06 -15.99
N GLY A 148 6.91 -4.26 -16.53
CA GLY A 148 7.52 -3.33 -17.47
C GLY A 148 6.81 -3.42 -18.83
N GLY A 149 5.85 -2.51 -19.07
CA GLY A 149 5.21 -2.33 -20.38
C GLY A 149 3.75 -2.76 -20.44
N SER A 150 2.85 -1.91 -19.97
CA SER A 150 1.51 -1.64 -20.51
C SER A 150 0.61 -1.09 -19.41
N ASP A 151 0.39 0.22 -19.44
CA ASP A 151 -0.92 0.88 -19.50
C ASP A 151 -2.12 0.28 -18.73
N ARG A 152 -1.90 -0.38 -17.60
CA ARG A 152 -2.94 -0.95 -16.72
C ARG A 152 -2.82 -0.51 -15.27
N ASP A 153 -2.32 0.70 -15.04
CA ASP A 153 -2.37 1.37 -13.73
C ASP A 153 -3.57 2.33 -13.62
N MET A 154 -4.62 2.12 -14.43
CA MET A 154 -5.88 2.90 -14.36
C MET A 154 -6.70 2.66 -13.07
N GLY A 155 -6.17 1.92 -12.09
CA GLY A 155 -6.88 1.61 -10.84
C GLY A 155 -6.22 2.09 -9.55
N LYS A 156 -4.94 2.52 -9.58
CA LYS A 156 -4.28 3.08 -8.40
C LYS A 156 -3.80 4.48 -8.71
N ALA A 157 -4.49 5.46 -8.15
CA ALA A 157 -4.09 6.87 -8.24
C ALA A 157 -2.61 7.01 -7.87
N ARG A 158 -1.81 7.59 -8.76
CA ARG A 158 -0.40 7.90 -8.51
C ARG A 158 -0.28 8.66 -7.18
N PRO A 159 0.73 8.34 -6.34
CA PRO A 159 0.96 9.05 -5.10
C PRO A 159 1.25 10.52 -5.41
N LYS A 160 0.71 11.41 -4.58
CA LYS A 160 0.80 12.87 -4.75
C LYS A 160 1.72 13.41 -3.67
N ILE A 161 2.88 13.91 -4.08
CA ILE A 161 3.85 14.51 -3.17
C ILE A 161 3.45 15.96 -2.96
N ILE A 162 3.25 16.34 -1.71
CA ILE A 162 2.79 17.68 -1.37
C ILE A 162 3.98 18.59 -1.09
N ASP A 163 3.94 19.76 -1.72
CA ASP A 163 4.82 20.91 -1.45
C ASP A 163 4.24 21.83 -0.36
N THR A 164 5.13 22.53 0.37
CA THR A 164 4.81 23.51 1.42
C THR A 164 3.84 24.59 0.91
N SER A 165 4.01 25.04 -0.35
CA SER A 165 3.18 26.08 -0.96
C SER A 165 1.69 25.74 -1.03
N VAL A 166 1.37 24.46 -1.23
CA VAL A 166 -0.01 23.95 -1.31
C VAL A 166 -0.63 23.82 0.07
N ILE A 167 0.16 23.41 1.05
CA ILE A 167 -0.28 23.27 2.44
C ILE A 167 -0.66 24.63 3.02
N ILE A 168 0.18 25.65 2.78
CA ILE A 168 -0.05 27.01 3.28
C ILE A 168 -1.28 27.66 2.62
N ASP A 169 -1.48 27.43 1.32
CA ASP A 169 -2.66 27.94 0.59
C ASP A 169 -3.97 27.36 1.12
N GLY A 170 -3.97 26.08 1.53
CA GLY A 170 -5.07 25.46 2.27
C GLY A 170 -6.26 24.99 1.43
N ARG A 171 -6.43 25.49 0.20
CA ARG A 171 -7.53 25.06 -0.70
C ARG A 171 -7.52 23.58 -0.99
N ILE A 172 -6.36 22.92 -0.86
CA ILE A 172 -6.23 21.47 -1.07
C ILE A 172 -7.17 20.65 -0.18
N ALA A 173 -7.39 21.05 1.08
CA ALA A 173 -8.28 20.32 1.96
C ALA A 173 -9.74 20.37 1.47
N ASP A 174 -10.17 21.51 0.93
CA ASP A 174 -11.51 21.66 0.38
C ASP A 174 -11.66 20.94 -0.96
N ILE A 175 -10.63 20.95 -1.81
CA ILE A 175 -10.59 20.17 -3.06
C ILE A 175 -10.62 18.66 -2.80
N CYS A 176 -9.96 18.18 -1.73
CA CYS A 176 -10.04 16.77 -1.35
C CYS A 176 -11.45 16.36 -0.92
N LYS A 177 -12.18 17.23 -0.22
CA LYS A 177 -13.57 16.97 0.21
C LYS A 177 -14.53 16.78 -0.96
N THR A 178 -14.32 17.51 -2.07
CA THR A 178 -15.18 17.37 -3.26
C THR A 178 -15.00 16.03 -3.98
N GLY A 179 -13.85 15.36 -3.79
CA GLY A 179 -13.50 14.11 -4.48
C GLY A 179 -12.76 14.32 -5.81
N PHE A 180 -12.37 15.56 -6.15
CA PHE A 180 -11.57 15.80 -7.36
C PHE A 180 -10.14 15.27 -7.26
N ILE A 181 -9.60 15.17 -6.04
CA ILE A 181 -8.25 14.67 -5.79
C ILE A 181 -8.33 13.50 -4.80
N GLU A 182 -7.94 12.31 -5.25
CA GLU A 182 -7.98 11.07 -4.48
C GLU A 182 -6.61 10.39 -4.42
N GLY A 183 -6.48 9.39 -3.53
CA GLY A 183 -5.31 8.50 -3.44
C GLY A 183 -4.38 8.80 -2.26
N SER A 184 -3.12 8.40 -2.40
CA SER A 184 -2.11 8.56 -1.34
C SER A 184 -1.41 9.90 -1.47
N PHE A 185 -1.38 10.64 -0.37
CA PHE A 185 -0.64 11.89 -0.22
C PHE A 185 0.66 11.61 0.52
N ILE A 186 1.79 11.97 -0.07
CA ILE A 186 3.11 11.84 0.54
C ILE A 186 3.52 13.22 1.04
N ILE A 187 3.71 13.35 2.35
CA ILE A 187 4.24 14.55 2.97
C ILE A 187 5.69 14.29 3.37
N PRO A 188 6.68 14.91 2.72
CA PRO A 188 8.09 14.74 3.07
C PRO A 188 8.42 15.37 4.43
N GLY A 189 9.37 14.77 5.16
CA GLY A 189 9.87 15.32 6.42
C GLY A 189 10.41 16.75 6.28
N PHE A 190 11.18 17.02 5.22
CA PHE A 190 11.73 18.35 4.96
C PHE A 190 10.66 19.43 4.69
N VAL A 191 9.48 19.06 4.17
CA VAL A 191 8.33 19.98 4.00
C VAL A 191 7.71 20.32 5.35
N LEU A 192 7.63 19.34 6.27
CA LEU A 192 7.18 19.59 7.64
C LEU A 192 8.14 20.50 8.40
N GLU A 193 9.45 20.28 8.26
CA GLU A 193 10.48 21.12 8.87
C GLU A 193 10.41 22.56 8.36
N GLU A 194 10.23 22.75 7.05
CA GLU A 194 10.03 24.08 6.47
C GLU A 194 8.76 24.75 7.01
N LEU A 195 7.64 24.01 7.08
CA LEU A 195 6.38 24.53 7.60
C LEU A 195 6.47 24.91 9.08
N GLN A 196 7.19 24.13 9.89
CA GLN A 196 7.48 24.43 11.30
C GLN A 196 8.34 25.69 11.43
N SER A 197 9.40 25.80 10.63
CA SER A 197 10.26 27.00 10.59
C SER A 197 9.46 28.27 10.24
N ILE A 198 8.50 28.16 9.31
CA ILE A 198 7.59 29.26 8.98
C ILE A 198 6.64 29.57 10.15
N ALA A 199 6.12 28.55 10.84
CA ALA A 199 5.25 28.70 12.00
C ALA A 199 5.97 29.31 13.23
N ASP A 200 7.28 29.15 13.34
CA ASP A 200 8.10 29.73 14.41
C ASP A 200 8.72 31.09 14.04
N SER A 201 8.38 31.63 12.87
CA SER A 201 8.89 32.91 12.39
C SER A 201 8.53 34.07 13.33
N SER A 202 9.45 35.03 13.47
CA SER A 202 9.22 36.27 14.20
C SER A 202 8.15 37.14 13.52
N ASP A 203 8.05 37.06 12.19
CA ASP A 203 7.02 37.72 11.39
C ASP A 203 5.65 37.09 11.66
N THR A 204 4.74 37.90 12.22
CA THR A 204 3.38 37.50 12.58
C THR A 204 2.59 36.94 11.40
N LEU A 205 2.75 37.49 10.18
CA LEU A 205 2.02 37.01 9.00
C LEU A 205 2.53 35.63 8.56
N LYS A 206 3.85 35.44 8.53
CA LYS A 206 4.46 34.14 8.21
C LYS A 206 4.10 33.09 9.26
N ARG A 207 4.21 33.42 10.54
CA ARG A 207 3.81 32.56 11.66
C ARG A 207 2.35 32.11 11.56
N ASN A 208 1.44 33.05 11.30
CA ASN A 208 0.02 32.72 11.14
C ASN A 208 -0.20 31.79 9.95
N ARG A 209 0.45 32.03 8.81
CA ARG A 209 0.39 31.14 7.63
C ARG A 209 0.93 29.74 7.91
N GLY A 210 2.07 29.62 8.59
CA GLY A 210 2.64 28.33 8.97
C GLY A 210 1.72 27.53 9.90
N ARG A 211 1.14 28.19 10.91
CA ARG A 211 0.14 27.59 11.80
C ARG A 211 -1.09 27.11 11.06
N THR A 212 -1.66 27.94 10.17
CA THR A 212 -2.78 27.54 9.31
C THR A 212 -2.42 26.33 8.44
N GLY A 213 -1.20 26.28 7.89
CA GLY A 213 -0.75 25.12 7.13
C GLY A 213 -0.69 23.83 7.95
N LEU A 214 -0.23 23.90 9.21
CA LEU A 214 -0.25 22.74 10.12
C LEU A 214 -1.69 22.29 10.42
N ASP A 215 -2.63 23.23 10.57
CA ASP A 215 -4.05 22.91 10.72
C ASP A 215 -4.63 22.25 9.46
N VAL A 216 -4.22 22.68 8.27
CA VAL A 216 -4.59 22.06 6.98
C VAL A 216 -4.08 20.62 6.91
N LEU A 217 -2.85 20.34 7.34
CA LEU A 217 -2.32 18.98 7.40
C LEU A 217 -3.14 18.08 8.33
N LYS A 218 -3.52 18.59 9.50
CA LYS A 218 -4.37 17.86 10.44
C LYS A 218 -5.74 17.57 9.84
N ARG A 219 -6.32 18.53 9.10
CA ARG A 219 -7.56 18.32 8.36
C ARG A 219 -7.38 17.21 7.31
N LEU A 220 -6.34 17.28 6.48
CA LEU A 220 -6.05 16.26 5.46
C LEU A 220 -5.89 14.85 6.05
N GLN A 221 -5.26 14.71 7.24
CA GLN A 221 -5.16 13.42 7.93
C GLN A 221 -6.51 12.85 8.37
N SER A 222 -7.47 13.72 8.68
CA SER A 222 -8.82 13.32 9.09
C SER A 222 -9.77 13.04 7.92
N GLU A 223 -9.36 13.35 6.68
CA GLU A 223 -10.20 13.13 5.50
C GLU A 223 -10.20 11.66 5.07
N PRO A 224 -11.35 10.96 5.07
CA PRO A 224 -11.42 9.52 4.78
C PRO A 224 -11.11 9.16 3.31
N ARG A 225 -11.14 10.15 2.41
CA ARG A 225 -10.93 9.96 0.97
C ARG A 225 -9.47 9.95 0.55
N VAL A 226 -8.56 10.39 1.43
CA VAL A 226 -7.13 10.47 1.15
C VAL A 226 -6.34 9.74 2.23
N SER A 227 -5.30 9.03 1.81
CA SER A 227 -4.36 8.39 2.74
C SER A 227 -3.12 9.24 2.86
N VAL A 228 -2.92 9.88 4.02
CA VAL A 228 -1.72 10.69 4.28
C VAL A 228 -0.60 9.79 4.79
N VAL A 229 0.55 9.82 4.11
CA VAL A 229 1.77 9.07 4.44
C VAL A 229 2.92 10.05 4.61
N PHE A 230 3.64 9.95 5.73
CA PHE A 230 4.85 10.72 5.95
C PHE A 230 6.06 9.98 5.40
N SER A 231 6.92 10.71 4.68
CA SER A 231 8.17 10.16 4.15
C SER A 231 9.36 10.70 4.93
N GLU A 232 10.16 9.79 5.48
CA GLU A 232 11.44 10.09 6.15
C GLU A 232 12.61 10.16 5.16
N ASP A 233 12.34 10.01 3.86
CA ASP A 233 13.37 10.13 2.82
C ASP A 233 13.91 11.56 2.78
N ASP A 234 15.14 11.75 3.28
CA ASP A 234 15.91 12.97 3.10
C ASP A 234 17.08 12.75 2.14
N PHE A 235 17.16 13.59 1.11
CA PHE A 235 18.24 13.55 0.12
C PHE A 235 19.33 14.52 0.54
N GLN A 236 20.21 14.08 1.44
CA GLN A 236 21.28 14.92 2.01
C GLN A 236 22.26 15.48 0.96
N GLU A 237 22.39 14.82 -0.19
CA GLU A 237 23.21 15.28 -1.32
C GLU A 237 22.62 16.49 -2.07
N VAL A 238 21.37 16.86 -1.78
CA VAL A 238 20.61 17.88 -2.49
C VAL A 238 20.21 18.98 -1.52
N THR A 239 20.64 20.22 -1.80
CA THR A 239 20.40 21.36 -0.92
C THR A 239 19.03 22.02 -1.10
N SER A 240 18.50 22.10 -2.31
CA SER A 240 17.21 22.77 -2.55
C SER A 240 16.02 21.84 -2.29
N VAL A 241 15.00 22.37 -1.59
CA VAL A 241 13.73 21.68 -1.31
C VAL A 241 13.07 21.20 -2.61
N ASP A 242 13.05 22.05 -3.64
CA ASP A 242 12.52 21.75 -4.97
C ASP A 242 13.16 20.51 -5.60
N ALA A 243 14.49 20.39 -5.52
CA ALA A 243 15.20 19.24 -6.08
C ALA A 243 14.99 17.97 -5.24
N LYS A 244 14.80 18.10 -3.92
CA LYS A 244 14.37 16.98 -3.06
C LYS A 244 12.97 16.47 -3.46
N LEU A 245 12.02 17.38 -3.76
CA LEU A 245 10.68 17.02 -4.24
C LEU A 245 10.74 16.27 -5.57
N ILE A 246 11.55 16.75 -6.52
CA ILE A 246 11.78 16.11 -7.83
C ILE A 246 12.37 14.70 -7.65
N ARG A 247 13.42 14.55 -6.82
CA ARG A 247 14.04 13.25 -6.50
C ARG A 247 13.03 12.29 -5.87
N LEU A 248 12.20 12.78 -4.94
CA LEU A 248 11.18 11.97 -4.29
C LEU A 248 10.12 11.50 -5.30
N ALA A 249 9.71 12.37 -6.22
CA ALA A 249 8.74 12.04 -7.26
C ALA A 249 9.28 10.99 -8.23
N GLN A 250 10.55 11.08 -8.62
CA GLN A 250 11.21 10.06 -9.43
C GLN A 250 11.30 8.71 -8.69
N LYS A 251 11.70 8.71 -7.42
CA LYS A 251 11.81 7.50 -6.60
C LYS A 251 10.47 6.79 -6.40
N THR A 252 9.40 7.55 -6.22
CA THR A 252 8.06 7.04 -5.88
C THR A 252 7.14 6.88 -7.10
N ASN A 253 7.59 7.29 -8.29
CA ASN A 253 6.76 7.44 -9.49
C ASN A 253 5.47 8.24 -9.22
N GLY A 254 5.62 9.31 -8.42
CA GLY A 254 4.54 10.17 -7.95
C GLY A 254 4.35 11.42 -8.81
N ALA A 255 3.22 12.08 -8.61
CA ALA A 255 2.95 13.42 -9.12
C ALA A 255 3.30 14.46 -8.06
N ILE A 256 3.83 15.62 -8.45
CA ILE A 256 4.08 16.74 -7.54
C ILE A 256 2.84 17.62 -7.47
N LEU A 257 2.34 17.90 -6.27
CA LEU A 257 1.26 18.84 -6.00
C LEU A 257 1.88 20.14 -5.47
N THR A 258 1.89 21.19 -6.28
CA THR A 258 2.56 22.48 -5.94
C THR A 258 1.76 23.68 -6.46
N ASN A 259 1.94 24.85 -5.85
CA ASN A 259 1.47 26.13 -6.37
C ASN A 259 2.61 26.94 -7.03
N ASP A 260 3.86 26.47 -6.94
CA ASP A 260 5.01 27.16 -7.51
C ASP A 260 5.13 26.90 -9.01
N TYR A 261 5.16 27.99 -9.79
CA TYR A 261 5.26 27.95 -11.25
C TYR A 261 6.63 27.50 -11.75
N ASN A 262 7.71 27.83 -11.04
CA ASN A 262 9.07 27.44 -11.39
C ASN A 262 9.28 25.95 -11.14
N LEU A 263 8.84 25.44 -9.99
CA LEU A 263 8.89 24.00 -9.70
C LEU A 263 8.09 23.22 -10.73
N ASN A 264 6.92 23.72 -11.14
CA ASN A 264 6.10 23.11 -12.19
C ASN A 264 6.91 22.92 -13.49
N LYS A 265 7.51 24.00 -14.02
CA LYS A 265 8.31 23.93 -15.25
C LYS A 265 9.48 22.94 -15.16
N VAL A 266 10.21 22.96 -14.04
CA VAL A 266 11.37 22.08 -13.87
C VAL A 266 10.93 20.62 -13.78
N ALA A 267 9.85 20.32 -13.06
CA ALA A 267 9.31 18.98 -12.92
C ALA A 267 8.78 18.42 -14.24
N GLU A 268 8.07 19.23 -15.04
CA GLU A 268 7.58 18.84 -16.36
C GLU A 268 8.74 18.52 -17.33
N LEU A 269 9.81 19.31 -17.33
CA LEU A 269 11.02 19.04 -18.12
C LEU A 269 11.70 17.71 -17.76
N GLN A 270 11.52 17.25 -16.51
CA GLN A 270 12.02 15.96 -16.00
C GLN A 270 11.02 14.81 -16.22
N GLY A 271 9.90 15.07 -16.91
CA GLY A 271 8.86 14.08 -17.18
C GLY A 271 8.00 13.71 -15.97
N ILE A 272 8.01 14.53 -14.92
CA ILE A 272 7.27 14.30 -13.69
C ILE A 272 5.89 14.96 -13.83
N PRO A 273 4.78 14.26 -13.59
CA PRO A 273 3.45 14.86 -13.61
C PRO A 273 3.31 15.90 -12.50
N VAL A 274 2.76 17.06 -12.82
CA VAL A 274 2.50 18.13 -11.87
C VAL A 274 1.00 18.40 -11.77
N LEU A 275 0.52 18.55 -10.55
CA LEU A 275 -0.82 18.99 -10.22
C LEU A 275 -0.71 20.38 -9.59
N ASN A 276 -1.11 21.41 -10.32
CA ASN A 276 -1.07 22.78 -9.82
C ASN A 276 -2.49 23.27 -9.48
N ILE A 277 -2.69 23.75 -8.25
CA ILE A 277 -4.03 24.20 -7.81
C ILE A 277 -4.43 25.50 -8.53
N ASN A 278 -3.48 26.36 -8.89
CA ASN A 278 -3.78 27.55 -9.67
C ASN A 278 -4.24 27.19 -11.09
N ASP A 279 -3.64 26.15 -11.69
CA ASP A 279 -4.07 25.66 -13.00
C ASP A 279 -5.48 25.05 -12.91
N LEU A 280 -5.75 24.26 -11.86
CA LEU A 280 -7.10 23.74 -11.58
C LEU A 280 -8.11 24.87 -11.40
N SER A 281 -7.77 25.89 -10.60
CA SER A 281 -8.62 27.05 -10.35
C SER A 281 -8.93 27.82 -11.63
N ASN A 282 -7.98 27.91 -12.56
CA ASN A 282 -8.20 28.54 -13.87
C ASN A 282 -9.03 27.66 -14.80
N ALA A 283 -8.88 26.34 -14.74
CA ALA A 283 -9.62 25.39 -15.56
C ALA A 283 -11.11 25.30 -15.21
N VAL A 284 -11.48 25.57 -13.95
CA VAL A 284 -12.88 25.57 -13.49
C VAL A 284 -13.57 26.94 -13.60
N LYS A 285 -12.90 27.97 -14.15
CA LYS A 285 -13.52 29.28 -14.37
C LYS A 285 -14.67 29.14 -15.38
N PRO A 286 -15.83 29.80 -15.15
CA PRO A 286 -16.95 29.78 -16.09
C PRO A 286 -16.52 30.12 -17.52
N ILE A 287 -17.04 29.37 -18.49
CA ILE A 287 -16.84 29.64 -19.90
C ILE A 287 -18.01 30.49 -20.37
N VAL A 288 -17.71 31.73 -20.75
CA VAL A 288 -18.69 32.64 -21.34
C VAL A 288 -18.57 32.59 -22.86
N LEU A 289 -19.69 32.44 -23.57
CA LEU A 289 -19.72 32.32 -25.03
C LEU A 289 -20.21 33.61 -25.69
N PRO A 290 -19.74 33.94 -26.92
CA PRO A 290 -20.37 34.99 -27.72
C PRO A 290 -21.87 34.74 -27.89
N GLY A 291 -22.68 35.78 -27.68
CA GLY A 291 -24.15 35.74 -27.69
C GLY A 291 -24.78 35.42 -26.34
N GLU A 292 -23.99 35.03 -25.33
CA GLU A 292 -24.50 34.81 -23.96
C GLU A 292 -24.90 36.14 -23.32
N ARG A 293 -26.03 36.14 -22.61
CA ARG A 293 -26.53 37.32 -21.89
C ARG A 293 -26.12 37.24 -20.42
N LEU A 294 -25.51 38.30 -19.93
CA LEU A 294 -25.04 38.44 -18.56
C LEU A 294 -25.63 39.70 -17.92
N VAL A 295 -25.85 39.66 -16.62
CA VAL A 295 -26.14 40.86 -15.83
C VAL A 295 -24.84 41.27 -15.16
N VAL A 296 -24.38 42.50 -15.43
CA VAL A 296 -23.10 42.98 -14.91
C VAL A 296 -23.26 44.37 -14.32
N GLN A 297 -22.61 44.61 -13.19
CA GLN A 297 -22.49 45.96 -12.64
C GLN A 297 -21.29 46.67 -13.27
N VAL A 298 -21.52 47.80 -13.94
CA VAL A 298 -20.42 48.59 -14.50
C VAL A 298 -19.76 49.38 -13.38
N ILE A 299 -18.50 49.08 -13.07
CA ILE A 299 -17.82 49.63 -11.88
C ILE A 299 -17.07 50.92 -12.22
N LYS A 300 -16.47 51.00 -13.40
CA LYS A 300 -15.65 52.16 -13.80
C LYS A 300 -15.66 52.40 -15.31
N ASN A 301 -15.18 53.57 -15.72
CA ASN A 301 -14.93 53.90 -17.12
C ASN A 301 -13.84 52.99 -17.72
N GLY A 302 -14.05 52.58 -18.97
CA GLY A 302 -13.06 51.88 -19.78
C GLY A 302 -12.00 52.80 -20.35
N LYS A 303 -11.07 52.20 -21.11
CA LYS A 303 -9.94 52.93 -21.70
C LYS A 303 -10.38 53.80 -22.88
N GLU A 304 -11.38 53.35 -23.64
CA GLU A 304 -11.95 54.10 -24.76
C GLU A 304 -13.16 54.95 -24.34
N ALA A 305 -13.50 55.94 -25.17
CA ALA A 305 -14.39 57.04 -24.82
C ALA A 305 -15.79 56.61 -24.37
N ASP A 306 -16.30 55.46 -24.85
CA ASP A 306 -17.65 54.95 -24.59
C ASP A 306 -17.67 53.60 -23.84
N GLN A 307 -16.52 53.09 -23.42
CA GLN A 307 -16.44 51.79 -22.73
C GLN A 307 -16.73 51.92 -21.23
N GLY A 308 -17.40 50.90 -20.69
CA GLY A 308 -17.44 50.61 -19.25
C GLY A 308 -16.63 49.36 -18.93
N VAL A 309 -16.23 49.19 -17.67
CA VAL A 309 -15.56 47.97 -17.18
C VAL A 309 -16.36 47.39 -16.01
N ALA A 310 -16.70 46.12 -16.15
CA ALA A 310 -17.26 45.27 -15.11
C ALA A 310 -16.31 44.10 -14.84
N TYR A 311 -16.57 43.37 -13.76
CA TYR A 311 -15.85 42.15 -13.43
C TYR A 311 -16.86 41.05 -13.12
N LEU A 312 -16.57 39.82 -13.55
CA LEU A 312 -17.25 38.64 -13.03
C LEU A 312 -16.81 38.38 -11.58
N ASP A 313 -17.54 37.51 -10.89
CA ASP A 313 -17.22 37.08 -9.53
C ASP A 313 -15.81 36.45 -9.40
N ASP A 314 -15.30 35.86 -10.49
CA ASP A 314 -13.96 35.28 -10.55
C ASP A 314 -12.84 36.28 -10.90
N GLY A 315 -13.19 37.56 -11.02
CA GLY A 315 -12.29 38.65 -11.38
C GLY A 315 -12.02 38.81 -12.88
N THR A 316 -12.67 38.05 -13.75
CA THR A 316 -12.56 38.20 -15.21
C THR A 316 -13.08 39.57 -15.63
N MET A 317 -12.25 40.34 -16.33
CA MET A 317 -12.60 41.69 -16.78
C MET A 317 -13.57 41.63 -17.97
N ILE A 318 -14.70 42.34 -17.84
CA ILE A 318 -15.68 42.55 -18.90
C ILE A 318 -15.60 44.00 -19.37
N VAL A 319 -15.27 44.19 -20.64
CA VAL A 319 -15.32 45.49 -21.32
C VAL A 319 -16.69 45.61 -21.99
N VAL A 320 -17.49 46.56 -21.52
CA VAL A 320 -18.85 46.80 -22.02
C VAL A 320 -18.82 47.98 -22.99
N GLU A 321 -19.05 47.72 -24.27
CA GLU A 321 -19.28 48.74 -25.29
C GLU A 321 -20.51 49.58 -24.93
N GLU A 322 -20.38 50.91 -25.05
CA GLU A 322 -21.38 51.89 -24.61
C GLU A 322 -21.71 51.85 -23.09
N GLY A 323 -20.92 51.09 -22.31
CA GLY A 323 -21.12 50.88 -20.88
C GLY A 323 -20.85 52.11 -20.00
N LYS A 324 -20.17 53.14 -20.52
CA LYS A 324 -19.82 54.35 -19.76
C LYS A 324 -21.03 55.06 -19.15
N ARG A 325 -22.16 55.05 -19.84
CA ARG A 325 -23.41 55.71 -19.39
C ARG A 325 -24.06 54.97 -18.21
N TYR A 326 -23.63 53.75 -17.94
CA TYR A 326 -24.21 52.86 -16.95
C TYR A 326 -23.29 52.59 -15.77
N VAL A 327 -22.21 53.37 -15.61
CA VAL A 327 -21.31 53.25 -14.45
C VAL A 327 -22.08 53.45 -13.15
N GLY A 328 -21.94 52.50 -12.23
CA GLY A 328 -22.67 52.42 -10.97
C GLY A 328 -23.93 51.56 -11.02
N SER A 329 -24.41 51.19 -12.21
CA SER A 329 -25.66 50.45 -12.42
C SER A 329 -25.43 49.01 -12.89
N GLU A 330 -26.40 48.14 -12.60
CA GLU A 330 -26.49 46.81 -13.21
C GLU A 330 -27.17 46.87 -14.57
N VAL A 331 -26.59 46.19 -15.56
CA VAL A 331 -27.06 46.21 -16.96
C VAL A 331 -27.03 44.81 -17.55
N ASN A 332 -28.04 44.50 -18.36
CA ASN A 332 -28.04 43.32 -19.24
C ASN A 332 -27.09 43.56 -20.41
N VAL A 333 -26.09 42.71 -20.56
CA VAL A 333 -25.11 42.77 -21.66
C VAL A 333 -25.11 41.46 -22.44
N SER A 334 -24.90 41.54 -23.75
CA SER A 334 -24.66 40.40 -24.61
C SER A 334 -23.19 40.33 -24.95
N VAL A 335 -22.58 39.18 -24.75
CA VAL A 335 -21.15 38.96 -25.02
C VAL A 335 -20.93 39.02 -26.53
N THR A 336 -20.01 39.87 -26.97
CA THR A 336 -19.66 40.04 -28.39
C THR A 336 -18.40 39.24 -28.75
N GLY A 337 -17.50 39.03 -27.79
CA GLY A 337 -16.27 38.29 -28.01
C GLY A 337 -15.50 38.01 -26.73
N VAL A 338 -14.54 37.10 -26.82
CA VAL A 338 -13.64 36.76 -25.70
C VAL A 338 -12.22 36.81 -26.22
N LEU A 339 -11.34 37.49 -25.50
CA LEU A 339 -9.92 37.59 -25.80
C LEU A 339 -9.10 37.01 -24.65
N GLN A 340 -8.21 36.08 -24.97
CA GLN A 340 -7.25 35.56 -24.02
C GLN A 340 -5.98 36.42 -24.08
N THR A 341 -5.54 36.95 -22.95
CA THR A 341 -4.29 37.73 -22.80
C THR A 341 -3.33 37.01 -21.84
N PRO A 342 -2.03 37.35 -21.83
CA PRO A 342 -1.08 36.79 -20.86
C PRO A 342 -1.44 37.06 -19.39
N ALA A 343 -2.18 38.14 -19.12
CA ALA A 343 -2.64 38.50 -17.78
C ALA A 343 -3.97 37.83 -17.39
N GLY A 344 -4.62 37.13 -18.32
CA GLY A 344 -5.91 36.47 -18.09
C GLY A 344 -6.89 36.65 -19.25
N ARG A 345 -8.14 36.25 -19.01
CA ARG A 345 -9.24 36.36 -19.96
C ARG A 345 -9.89 37.74 -19.86
N MET A 346 -10.23 38.31 -21.02
CA MET A 346 -11.02 39.54 -21.13
C MET A 346 -12.26 39.24 -21.98
N ILE A 347 -13.42 39.67 -21.52
CA ILE A 347 -14.70 39.48 -22.22
C ILE A 347 -15.11 40.83 -22.78
N PHE A 348 -15.56 40.86 -24.02
CA PHE A 348 -16.18 42.02 -24.65
C PHE A 348 -17.67 41.77 -24.72
N ALA A 349 -18.45 42.77 -24.33
CA ALA A 349 -19.90 42.70 -24.34
C ALA A 349 -20.47 44.04 -24.79
N ARG A 350 -21.72 44.04 -25.27
CA ARG A 350 -22.49 45.24 -25.59
C ARG A 350 -23.76 45.24 -24.77
N VAL A 351 -24.24 46.42 -24.39
CA VAL A 351 -25.54 46.56 -23.73
C VAL A 351 -26.63 45.92 -24.61
N SER A 352 -27.37 44.97 -24.03
CA SER A 352 -28.52 44.35 -24.67
C SER A 352 -29.75 45.14 -24.30
N GLU A 353 -30.38 45.82 -25.26
CA GLU A 353 -31.71 46.38 -25.04
C GLU A 353 -32.70 45.23 -24.82
N ASN A 354 -33.48 45.28 -23.75
CA ASN A 354 -34.54 44.31 -23.48
C ASN A 354 -35.59 44.41 -24.60
N GLN A 355 -35.72 43.36 -25.40
CA GLN A 355 -37.01 42.97 -25.98
C GLN A 355 -37.53 41.76 -25.23
#